data_AF-A0A7Y1T9R6-F1
#
_entry.id   AF-A0A7Y1T9R6-F1
#
_cell.length_a   1.000
_cell.length_b   1.000
_cell.length_c   1.000
_cell.angle_alpha   90.00
_cell.angle_beta   90.00
_cell.angle_gamma   90.00
#
_symmetry.space_group_name_H-M   'P 1'
#
loop_
_entity.id
_entity.type
_entity.pdbx_description
1 polymer ?
#
loop_
_entity_poly.entity_id
_entity_poly.type
_entity_poly.pdbx_seq_one_letter_code
_entity_poly.pdbx_strand_id
1 'polypeptide(L)'
;MDTEQSTAKVLSDEWFEYHSEQVCAAEPPDQFLKRCHSFVKRVFNPVMLGTENLPEGPGLFIGNHSLFALDGMVLGPMLYVEEGRWVRGLGDRFMWNEKSQEKLVATGAVCGDPRTCDALMEHEADLMVFPGGSHEATKTEEQKYQLQWKERYGFV
;
A
#
# COMPACT_ATOMS: atom_id res chain seq x y z
N MET A 1 -24.88 15.41 7.81
CA MET A 1 -25.27 14.00 7.56
C MET A 1 -24.25 13.22 8.35
N ASP A 2 -24.64 12.90 9.58
CA ASP A 2 -23.76 12.38 10.61
C ASP A 2 -23.43 10.93 10.30
N THR A 3 -22.21 10.68 9.83
CA THR A 3 -21.67 9.33 9.79
C THR A 3 -21.26 8.97 11.21
N GLU A 4 -22.03 8.10 11.86
CA GLU A 4 -21.59 7.38 13.05
C GLU A 4 -20.27 6.67 12.69
N GLN A 5 -19.14 7.29 13.03
CA GLN A 5 -17.85 6.63 13.01
C GLN A 5 -17.97 5.41 13.91
N SER A 6 -17.65 4.24 13.36
CA SER A 6 -17.61 2.98 14.10
C SER A 6 -16.89 3.19 15.44
N THR A 7 -17.63 2.98 16.53
CA THR A 7 -17.16 3.05 17.92
C THR A 7 -16.21 1.89 18.28
N ALA A 8 -15.89 1.03 17.31
CA ALA A 8 -15.00 -0.10 17.49
C ALA A 8 -13.58 0.39 17.79
N LYS A 9 -13.00 -0.16 18.85
CA LYS A 9 -11.60 0.08 19.21
C LYS A 9 -10.70 -0.30 18.03
N VAL A 10 -9.85 0.62 17.58
CA VAL A 10 -8.93 0.39 16.47
C VAL A 10 -8.12 -0.90 16.67
N LEU A 11 -8.03 -1.72 15.61
CA LEU A 11 -7.45 -3.08 15.58
C LEU A 11 -8.24 -4.16 16.34
N SER A 12 -9.47 -3.90 16.78
CA SER A 12 -10.42 -4.97 17.15
C SER A 12 -10.93 -5.71 15.92
N ASP A 13 -11.57 -6.87 16.13
CA ASP A 13 -12.15 -7.65 15.04
C ASP A 13 -13.24 -6.86 14.29
N GLU A 14 -14.16 -6.21 15.02
CA GLU A 14 -15.18 -5.30 14.46
C GLU A 14 -14.55 -4.15 13.66
N TRP A 15 -13.39 -3.63 14.11
CA TRP A 15 -12.68 -2.59 13.37
C TRP A 15 -12.08 -3.13 12.08
N PHE A 16 -11.60 -4.38 12.05
CA PHE A 16 -11.07 -5.00 10.84
C PHE A 16 -12.17 -5.30 9.82
N GLU A 17 -13.36 -5.69 10.26
CA GLU A 17 -14.54 -5.79 9.38
C GLU A 17 -14.84 -4.43 8.74
N TYR A 18 -15.01 -3.40 9.58
CA TYR A 18 -15.22 -2.03 9.10
C TYR A 18 -14.10 -1.56 8.16
N HIS A 19 -12.83 -1.74 8.55
CA HIS A 19 -11.70 -1.31 7.75
C HIS A 19 -11.66 -2.02 6.39
N SER A 20 -11.93 -3.34 6.36
CA SER A 20 -11.99 -4.14 5.14
C SER A 20 -13.07 -3.62 4.19
N GLU A 21 -14.28 -3.35 4.70
CA GLU A 21 -15.36 -2.74 3.91
C GLU A 21 -14.94 -1.39 3.33
N GLN A 22 -14.32 -0.52 4.15
CA GLN A 22 -13.88 0.80 3.69
C GLN A 22 -12.78 0.72 2.63
N VAL A 23 -11.81 -0.18 2.78
CA VAL A 23 -10.71 -0.28 1.81
C VAL A 23 -11.18 -0.93 0.50
N CYS A 24 -12.10 -1.89 0.54
CA CYS A 24 -12.66 -2.51 -0.67
C CYS A 24 -13.61 -1.56 -1.41
N ALA A 25 -14.33 -0.69 -0.70
CA ALA A 25 -15.19 0.33 -1.29
C ALA A 25 -14.45 1.61 -1.72
N ALA A 26 -13.17 1.76 -1.38
CA ALA A 26 -12.39 2.94 -1.72
C ALA A 26 -12.12 2.99 -3.22
N GLU A 27 -12.21 4.18 -3.79
CA GLU A 27 -11.85 4.47 -5.18
C GLU A 27 -10.46 5.13 -5.24
N PRO A 28 -9.74 5.02 -6.37
CA PRO A 28 -8.46 5.68 -6.55
C PRO A 28 -8.58 7.20 -6.35
N PRO A 29 -7.72 7.84 -5.54
CA PRO A 29 -7.69 9.29 -5.41
C PRO A 29 -7.01 9.92 -6.64
N ASP A 30 -7.69 9.87 -7.79
CA ASP A 30 -7.15 10.11 -9.13
C ASP A 30 -6.35 11.42 -9.25
N GLN A 31 -6.92 12.53 -8.81
CA GLN A 31 -6.24 13.83 -8.89
C GLN A 31 -5.00 13.89 -7.99
N PHE A 32 -5.04 13.24 -6.83
CA PHE A 32 -3.90 13.20 -5.93
C PHE A 32 -2.78 12.36 -6.54
N LEU A 33 -3.08 11.17 -7.07
CA LEU A 33 -2.10 10.30 -7.73
C LEU A 33 -1.48 10.98 -8.97
N LYS A 34 -2.27 11.65 -9.82
CA LYS A 34 -1.76 12.40 -10.97
C LYS A 34 -0.84 13.55 -10.58
N ARG A 35 -1.14 14.26 -9.49
CA ARG A 35 -0.27 15.33 -8.96
C ARG A 35 1.03 14.76 -8.40
N CYS A 36 0.95 13.67 -7.65
CA CYS A 36 2.13 12.96 -7.14
C CYS A 36 3.00 12.45 -8.28
N HIS A 37 2.42 11.83 -9.31
CA HIS A 37 3.12 11.39 -10.52
C HIS A 37 3.86 12.54 -11.19
N SER A 38 3.17 13.64 -11.47
CA SER A 38 3.78 14.82 -12.12
C SER A 38 4.95 15.38 -11.30
N PHE A 39 4.80 15.46 -9.98
CA PHE A 39 5.87 15.88 -9.08
C PHE A 39 7.07 14.91 -9.12
N VAL A 40 6.81 13.61 -8.98
CA VAL A 40 7.83 12.55 -8.99
C VAL A 40 8.60 12.53 -10.31
N LYS A 41 7.90 12.58 -11.47
CA LYS A 41 8.52 12.68 -12.79
C LYS A 41 9.41 13.90 -12.92
N ARG A 42 8.95 15.05 -12.41
CA ARG A 42 9.69 16.31 -12.50
C ARG A 42 10.97 16.31 -11.66
N VAL A 43 10.91 15.77 -10.44
CA VAL A 43 12.00 15.86 -9.47
C VAL A 43 13.00 14.73 -9.62
N PHE A 44 12.53 13.51 -9.86
CA PHE A 44 13.36 12.30 -9.84
C PHE A 44 13.48 11.61 -11.21
N ASN A 45 12.58 11.92 -12.15
CA ASN A 45 12.51 11.30 -13.49
C ASN A 45 12.65 9.76 -13.49
N PRO A 46 11.85 9.02 -12.68
CA PRO A 46 11.90 7.57 -12.69
C PRO A 46 11.44 7.00 -14.04
N VAL A 47 11.93 5.80 -14.32
CA VAL A 47 11.61 5.01 -15.51
C VAL A 47 11.08 3.66 -15.05
N MET A 48 9.92 3.27 -15.56
CA MET A 48 9.38 1.92 -15.41
C MET A 48 9.92 1.05 -16.54
N LEU A 49 10.44 -0.12 -16.21
CA LEU A 49 10.97 -1.09 -17.16
C LEU A 49 10.26 -2.43 -16.92
N GLY A 50 10.02 -3.19 -17.99
CA GLY A 50 9.43 -4.52 -17.89
C GLY A 50 7.93 -4.53 -17.62
N THR A 51 7.20 -3.44 -17.90
CA THR A 51 5.76 -3.33 -17.62
C THR A 51 4.93 -4.23 -18.54
N GLU A 52 5.48 -4.69 -19.65
CA GLU A 52 4.90 -5.74 -20.49
C GLU A 52 4.75 -7.09 -19.78
N ASN A 53 5.41 -7.28 -18.63
CA ASN A 53 5.29 -8.50 -17.80
C ASN A 53 4.17 -8.40 -16.76
N LEU A 54 3.44 -7.28 -16.69
CA LEU A 54 2.33 -7.13 -15.78
C LEU A 54 1.21 -8.12 -16.14
N PRO A 55 0.60 -8.81 -15.16
CA PRO A 55 -0.49 -9.73 -15.43
C PRO A 55 -1.74 -8.96 -15.91
N GLU A 56 -2.58 -9.60 -16.73
CA GLU A 56 -3.86 -9.02 -17.15
C GLU A 56 -4.84 -8.82 -15.97
N GLY A 57 -4.76 -9.70 -14.95
CA GLY A 57 -5.55 -9.66 -13.74
C GLY A 57 -4.84 -9.01 -12.54
N PRO A 58 -5.41 -9.13 -11.32
CA PRO A 58 -4.82 -8.60 -10.10
C PRO A 58 -3.42 -9.16 -9.86
N GLY A 59 -2.53 -8.30 -9.36
CA GLY A 59 -1.15 -8.62 -9.07
C GLY A 59 -0.80 -8.44 -7.59
N LEU A 60 0.06 -9.32 -7.09
CA LEU A 60 0.80 -9.10 -5.85
C LEU A 60 2.18 -8.53 -6.19
N PHE A 61 2.33 -7.22 -6.00
CA PHE A 61 3.56 -6.47 -6.26
C PHE A 61 4.49 -6.59 -5.06
N ILE A 62 5.60 -7.29 -5.23
CA ILE A 62 6.57 -7.55 -4.16
C ILE A 62 7.81 -6.69 -4.40
N GLY A 63 8.06 -5.74 -3.50
CA GLY A 63 9.16 -4.78 -3.60
C GLY A 63 10.22 -4.95 -2.52
N ASN A 64 11.43 -4.43 -2.79
CA ASN A 64 12.41 -4.15 -1.75
C ASN A 64 12.07 -2.81 -1.10
N HIS A 65 12.01 -2.75 0.24
CA HIS A 65 11.66 -1.50 0.90
C HIS A 65 12.82 -0.49 0.97
N SER A 66 12.50 0.78 0.78
CA SER A 66 13.35 1.94 1.01
C SER A 66 12.93 2.74 2.25
N LEU A 67 13.73 3.75 2.60
CA LEU A 67 13.53 4.55 3.81
C LEU A 67 12.13 5.19 3.85
N PHE A 68 11.41 5.02 4.97
CA PHE A 68 10.10 5.62 5.25
C PHE A 68 9.00 5.36 4.20
N ALA A 69 9.04 4.23 3.50
CA ALA A 69 8.05 3.88 2.47
C ALA A 69 7.91 4.91 1.33
N LEU A 70 8.97 5.69 1.07
CA LEU A 70 9.00 6.64 -0.04
C LEU A 70 8.91 5.94 -1.41
N ASP A 71 9.33 4.69 -1.48
CA ASP A 71 9.11 3.81 -2.63
C ASP A 71 7.64 3.71 -3.01
N GLY A 72 6.72 3.53 -2.05
CA GLY A 72 5.28 3.52 -2.32
C GLY A 72 4.78 4.84 -2.90
N MET A 73 5.34 5.97 -2.46
CA MET A 73 5.01 7.30 -2.99
C MET A 73 5.55 7.56 -4.40
N VAL A 74 6.53 6.79 -4.85
CA VAL A 74 7.05 6.82 -6.22
C VAL A 74 6.33 5.79 -7.09
N LEU A 75 6.34 4.52 -6.67
CA LEU A 75 5.79 3.40 -7.43
C LEU A 75 4.28 3.50 -7.62
N GLY A 76 3.52 3.85 -6.58
CA GLY A 76 2.06 3.93 -6.65
C GLY A 76 1.56 4.88 -7.74
N PRO A 77 1.97 6.17 -7.73
CA PRO A 77 1.60 7.12 -8.78
C PRO A 77 2.11 6.74 -10.17
N MET A 78 3.30 6.13 -10.28
CA MET A 78 3.86 5.67 -11.55
C MET A 78 3.03 4.55 -12.16
N LEU A 79 2.77 3.49 -11.40
CA LEU A 79 1.93 2.36 -11.82
C LEU A 79 0.51 2.80 -12.14
N TYR A 80 -0.06 3.72 -11.37
CA TYR A 80 -1.41 4.21 -11.60
C TYR A 80 -1.52 5.01 -12.91
N VAL A 81 -0.62 5.98 -13.14
CA VAL A 81 -0.74 6.87 -14.30
C VAL A 81 -0.21 6.22 -15.59
N GLU A 82 0.87 5.45 -15.51
CA GLU A 82 1.52 4.89 -16.70
C GLU A 82 0.91 3.55 -17.11
N GLU A 83 0.44 2.75 -16.15
CA GLU A 83 -0.03 1.37 -16.40
C GLU A 83 -1.50 1.15 -15.98
N GLY A 84 -2.17 2.17 -15.42
CA GLY A 84 -3.56 2.05 -14.97
C GLY A 84 -3.73 1.15 -13.73
N ARG A 85 -2.66 0.86 -12.99
CA ARG A 85 -2.65 -0.08 -11.85
C ARG A 85 -2.71 0.67 -10.53
N TRP A 86 -3.84 0.57 -9.81
CA TRP A 86 -3.98 1.15 -8.48
C TRP A 86 -3.56 0.15 -7.40
N VAL A 87 -2.26 0.13 -7.10
CA VAL A 87 -1.70 -0.76 -6.09
C VAL A 87 -2.04 -0.30 -4.67
N ARG A 88 -2.47 -1.25 -3.82
CA ARG A 88 -2.85 -1.04 -2.43
C ARG A 88 -1.72 -1.47 -1.50
N GLY A 89 -1.03 -0.49 -0.93
CA GLY A 89 0.10 -0.73 -0.02
C GLY A 89 -0.34 -1.16 1.37
N LEU A 90 0.18 -2.31 1.84
CA LEU A 90 -0.03 -2.80 3.20
C LEU A 90 0.89 -2.08 4.20
N GLY A 91 0.33 -1.13 4.95
CA GLY A 91 1.01 -0.35 5.97
C GLY A 91 1.01 -1.02 7.34
N ASP A 92 2.02 -0.70 8.16
CA ASP A 92 2.14 -1.24 9.51
C ASP A 92 0.98 -0.77 10.42
N ARG A 93 0.58 -1.63 11.37
CA ARG A 93 -0.51 -1.37 12.32
C ARG A 93 -0.33 -0.07 13.11
N PHE A 94 0.92 0.37 13.38
CA PHE A 94 1.16 1.61 14.13
C PHE A 94 0.62 2.86 13.43
N MET A 95 0.43 2.80 12.10
CA MET A 95 -0.09 3.92 11.31
C MET A 95 -1.57 4.19 11.61
N TRP A 96 -2.28 3.23 12.18
CA TRP A 96 -3.73 3.23 12.31
C TRP A 96 -4.19 3.62 13.71
N ASN A 97 -5.00 4.68 13.77
CA ASN A 97 -5.73 5.14 14.94
C ASN A 97 -6.98 5.90 14.47
N GLU A 98 -7.84 6.30 15.41
CA GLU A 98 -9.11 6.99 15.14
C GLU A 98 -8.93 8.24 14.26
N LYS A 99 -7.79 8.93 14.35
CA LYS A 99 -7.54 10.18 13.62
C LYS A 99 -6.89 9.97 12.24
N SER A 100 -6.24 8.83 12.03
CA SER A 100 -5.49 8.55 10.78
C SER A 100 -6.25 7.66 9.80
N GLN A 101 -7.15 6.79 10.29
CA GLN A 101 -7.90 5.80 9.50
C GLN A 101 -8.44 6.38 8.18
N GLU A 102 -9.36 7.34 8.27
CA GLU A 102 -10.05 7.89 7.09
C GLU A 102 -9.06 8.50 6.09
N LYS A 103 -8.04 9.21 6.60
CA LYS A 103 -7.05 9.86 5.75
C LYS A 103 -6.18 8.87 5.01
N LEU A 104 -5.76 7.79 5.69
CA LEU A 104 -4.94 6.75 5.10
C LEU A 104 -5.74 5.92 4.08
N VAL A 105 -7.00 5.57 4.40
CA VAL A 105 -7.88 4.88 3.43
C VAL A 105 -8.12 5.77 2.20
N ALA A 106 -8.31 7.08 2.39
CA ALA A 106 -8.48 8.02 1.28
C ALA A 106 -7.25 8.13 0.36
N THR A 107 -6.05 7.74 0.81
CA THR A 107 -4.88 7.62 -0.06
C THR A 107 -4.74 6.24 -0.72
N GLY A 108 -5.61 5.29 -0.39
CA GLY A 108 -5.52 3.89 -0.80
C GLY A 108 -4.62 3.03 0.09
N ALA A 109 -4.18 3.53 1.25
CA ALA A 109 -3.40 2.73 2.19
C ALA A 109 -4.30 1.72 2.90
N VAL A 110 -3.71 0.59 3.29
CA VAL A 110 -4.41 -0.55 3.88
C VAL A 110 -3.66 -1.01 5.12
N CYS A 111 -4.38 -1.38 6.18
CA CYS A 111 -3.76 -1.97 7.36
C CYS A 111 -3.26 -3.37 7.04
N GLY A 112 -1.96 -3.60 7.23
CA GLY A 112 -1.31 -4.89 7.04
C GLY A 112 -1.80 -5.90 8.07
N ASP A 113 -2.79 -6.69 7.66
CA ASP A 113 -3.38 -7.78 8.41
C ASP A 113 -3.93 -8.82 7.43
N PRO A 114 -3.84 -10.13 7.74
CA PRO A 114 -4.37 -11.17 6.87
C PRO A 114 -5.85 -10.96 6.49
N ARG A 115 -6.70 -10.52 7.43
CA ARG A 115 -8.14 -10.32 7.17
C ARG A 115 -8.39 -9.28 6.07
N THR A 116 -7.70 -8.15 6.15
CA THR A 116 -7.82 -7.09 5.15
C THR A 116 -7.19 -7.50 3.81
N CYS A 117 -6.09 -8.26 3.87
CA CYS A 117 -5.44 -8.81 2.68
C CYS A 117 -6.37 -9.75 1.94
N ASP A 118 -6.98 -10.71 2.65
CA ASP A 118 -7.93 -11.68 2.10
C ASP A 118 -9.11 -10.95 1.45
N ALA A 119 -9.71 -9.97 2.14
CA ALA A 119 -10.80 -9.17 1.60
C ALA A 119 -10.42 -8.45 0.29
N LEU A 120 -9.24 -7.87 0.19
CA LEU A 120 -8.78 -7.19 -1.03
C LEU A 120 -8.46 -8.18 -2.16
N MET A 121 -7.92 -9.36 -1.83
CA MET A 121 -7.67 -10.41 -2.83
C MET A 121 -8.99 -10.96 -3.40
N GLU A 122 -10.00 -11.16 -2.55
CA GLU A 122 -11.36 -11.54 -2.98
C GLU A 122 -12.02 -10.48 -3.88
N HIS A 123 -11.66 -9.21 -3.69
CA HIS A 123 -12.10 -8.08 -4.52
C HIS A 123 -11.22 -7.83 -5.75
N GLU A 124 -10.30 -8.74 -6.08
CA GLU A 124 -9.39 -8.64 -7.22
C GLU A 124 -8.60 -7.31 -7.26
N ALA A 125 -8.22 -6.80 -6.09
CA ALA A 125 -7.40 -5.59 -5.98
C ALA A 125 -5.91 -5.89 -6.18
N ASP A 126 -5.18 -4.95 -6.78
CA ASP A 126 -3.72 -5.00 -6.81
C ASP A 126 -3.15 -4.71 -5.41
N LEU A 127 -2.28 -5.58 -4.92
CA LEU A 127 -1.65 -5.44 -3.61
C LEU A 127 -0.17 -5.13 -3.75
N MET A 128 0.36 -4.27 -2.89
CA MET A 128 1.79 -4.00 -2.81
C MET A 128 2.33 -4.31 -1.41
N VAL A 129 3.37 -5.14 -1.38
CA VAL A 129 3.97 -5.63 -0.14
C VAL A 129 5.48 -5.49 -0.17
N PHE A 130 6.02 -5.11 0.99
CA PHE A 130 7.45 -5.05 1.27
C PHE A 130 7.75 -6.08 2.34
N PRO A 131 8.28 -7.27 1.99
CA PRO A 131 8.22 -8.42 2.88
C PRO A 131 9.01 -8.28 4.18
N GLY A 132 10.07 -7.47 4.19
CA GLY A 132 10.80 -7.20 5.42
C GLY A 132 10.10 -6.17 6.33
N GLY A 133 9.01 -5.56 5.89
CA GLY A 133 8.13 -4.67 6.66
C GLY A 133 8.83 -3.43 7.19
N SER A 134 8.37 -2.93 8.34
CA SER A 134 8.88 -1.71 8.98
C SER A 134 10.38 -1.74 9.30
N HIS A 135 10.98 -2.93 9.43
CA HIS A 135 12.43 -3.02 9.60
C HIS A 135 13.20 -2.56 8.36
N GLU A 136 12.74 -2.93 7.17
CA GLU A 136 13.39 -2.49 5.93
C GLU A 136 13.19 -0.99 5.67
N ALA A 137 12.12 -0.40 6.21
CA ALA A 137 11.88 1.04 6.15
C ALA A 137 12.96 1.86 6.90
N THR A 138 13.83 1.19 7.66
CA THR A 138 14.92 1.78 8.44
C THR A 138 16.32 1.33 7.98
N LYS A 139 16.43 0.73 6.78
CA LYS A 139 17.70 0.30 6.20
C LYS A 139 18.72 1.43 6.16
N THR A 140 19.98 1.08 6.45
CA THR A 140 21.11 1.96 6.19
C THR A 140 21.45 1.96 4.69
N GLU A 141 22.32 2.88 4.28
CA GLU A 141 22.77 2.94 2.89
C GLU A 141 23.47 1.64 2.45
N GLU A 142 24.23 1.02 3.34
CA GLU A 142 24.96 -0.23 3.07
C GLU A 142 24.02 -1.42 2.84
N GLN A 143 22.75 -1.31 3.27
CA GLN A 143 21.74 -2.36 3.20
C GLN A 143 20.77 -2.19 2.03
N LYS A 144 20.98 -1.19 1.17
CA LYS A 144 20.16 -0.95 -0.03
C LYS A 144 20.11 -2.22 -0.90
N TYR A 145 18.93 -2.48 -1.46
CA TYR A 145 18.66 -3.61 -2.38
C TYR A 145 18.81 -5.02 -1.79
N GLN A 146 18.99 -5.15 -0.48
CA GLN A 146 19.00 -6.45 0.20
C GLN A 146 17.64 -6.70 0.83
N LEU A 147 17.09 -7.91 0.68
CA LEU A 147 15.85 -8.28 1.36
C LEU A 147 16.16 -8.81 2.77
N GLN A 148 15.46 -8.30 3.78
CA GLN A 148 15.66 -8.63 5.19
C GLN A 148 14.48 -9.45 5.72
N TRP A 149 14.48 -10.74 5.38
CA TRP A 149 13.46 -11.69 5.82
C TRP A 149 13.54 -12.03 7.31
N LYS A 150 14.74 -11.98 7.91
CA LYS A 150 15.03 -12.46 9.27
C LYS A 150 14.57 -13.92 9.44
N GLU A 151 13.78 -14.20 10.47
CA GLU A 151 13.22 -15.54 10.75
C GLU A 151 11.90 -15.81 10.02
N ARG A 152 11.46 -14.90 9.12
CA ARG A 152 10.25 -15.12 8.32
C ARG A 152 10.61 -15.94 7.10
N TYR A 153 9.85 -17.01 6.87
CA TYR A 153 9.99 -17.84 5.67
C TYR A 153 9.64 -17.10 4.38
N GLY A 154 8.92 -15.98 4.50
CA GLY A 154 8.38 -15.21 3.38
C GLY A 154 6.95 -15.63 3.07
N PHE A 155 6.63 -15.88 1.80
CA PHE A 155 5.32 -16.34 1.35
C PHE A 155 5.25 -17.89 1.25
N VAL A 156 5.62 -18.59 2.32
CA VAL A 156 5.67 -20.08 2.38
C VAL A 156 4.51 -20.62 3.18
#